data_AF-A0A1Q4WF89-F1
#
_entry.id   AF-A0A1Q4WF89-F1
#
_cell.length_a   1.000
_cell.length_b   1.000
_cell.length_c   1.000
_cell.angle_alpha   90.00
_cell.angle_beta   90.00
_cell.angle_gamma   90.00
#
_symmetry.space_group_name_H-M   'P 1'
#
loop_
_entity.id
_entity.type
_entity.pdbx_description
1 polymer ?
#
loop_
_entity_poly.entity_id
_entity_poly.type
_entity_poly.pdbx_seq_one_letter_code
_entity_poly.pdbx_strand_id
1 'polypeptide(L)'
;MAVGATGTPSAVASQADKASRASLDLSLNGVPGTFIAGGDAREFTFKIDNRTKHDFVFIPLLKFKNKAGSLQAKDLKVQYRLPGGEWQTAVVAPDQSGEKNSSVLMMLGTLDSAGNPVADDLLGVNRGKNVPIKVRASFTDGSPLGRAGVVPVVFAAQLDDSTHQPVDNGHLSCDGGVGFTIKAPGGKPTPTHTGKPSPTPTQSQTGKPSPTASGSPSATATVTPTEKPTETPTGKPTDTPTEKPTEKPTEKPTTPATGEPSGSATAPAPVESSGDTSGPIDFPVEPPVITPPPLTPAAVDKAKAAADGSDKALAQTGGGSNTTAIAATGGAVLVAGVGTLVVLRRRKSAQQG
;
A
#
# COMPACT_ATOMS: atom_id res chain seq x y z
N MET A 1 32.54 -0.13 -55.01
CA MET A 1 32.32 0.91 -53.99
C MET A 1 31.03 0.56 -53.27
N ALA A 2 31.11 0.17 -51.99
CA ALA A 2 29.95 -0.27 -51.21
C ALA A 2 29.41 0.91 -50.39
N VAL A 3 28.10 1.12 -50.47
CA VAL A 3 27.35 2.14 -49.74
C VAL A 3 27.12 1.64 -48.32
N GLY A 4 27.60 2.38 -47.32
CA GLY A 4 27.46 2.05 -45.90
C GLY A 4 26.13 2.53 -45.32
N ALA A 5 25.48 1.64 -44.55
CA ALA A 5 24.26 1.89 -43.82
C ALA A 5 24.52 2.71 -42.54
N THR A 6 23.65 3.68 -42.24
CA THR A 6 23.52 4.29 -40.91
C THR A 6 22.21 3.83 -40.28
N GLY A 7 22.28 2.80 -39.43
CA GLY A 7 21.22 2.47 -38.49
C GLY A 7 21.33 3.40 -37.28
N THR A 8 20.28 4.16 -37.01
CA THR A 8 20.10 4.94 -35.77
C THR A 8 19.89 4.00 -34.58
N PRO A 9 20.65 4.13 -33.47
CA PRO A 9 20.31 3.42 -32.25
C PRO A 9 19.12 4.10 -31.57
N SER A 10 18.05 3.32 -31.43
CA SER A 10 16.95 3.56 -30.51
C SER A 10 17.51 3.59 -29.09
N ALA A 11 17.60 4.77 -28.49
CA ALA A 11 18.19 4.96 -27.17
C ALA A 11 17.33 5.92 -26.35
N VAL A 12 16.73 5.36 -25.29
CA VAL A 12 16.62 5.98 -23.98
C VAL A 12 15.72 7.23 -23.90
N ALA A 13 14.45 7.02 -23.57
CA ALA A 13 13.67 8.03 -22.87
C ALA A 13 14.22 8.16 -21.42
N SER A 14 15.37 8.82 -21.24
CA SER A 14 15.89 9.19 -19.92
C SER A 14 15.96 10.69 -19.78
N GLN A 15 15.39 11.18 -18.68
CA GLN A 15 15.62 12.49 -18.07
C GLN A 15 15.24 13.75 -18.87
N ALA A 16 15.19 13.72 -20.20
CA ALA A 16 14.87 14.90 -21.00
C ALA A 16 13.38 15.31 -20.92
N ASP A 17 12.46 14.37 -20.68
CA ASP A 17 11.03 14.69 -20.52
C ASP A 17 10.67 15.29 -19.14
N LYS A 18 11.57 15.22 -18.15
CA LYS A 18 11.41 15.93 -16.86
C LYS A 18 11.70 17.44 -16.97
N ALA A 19 12.27 17.92 -18.08
CA ALA A 19 12.77 19.29 -18.20
C ALA A 19 11.77 20.30 -18.82
N SER A 20 10.57 19.88 -19.25
CA SER A 20 9.63 20.77 -19.95
C SER A 20 8.28 20.98 -19.27
N ARG A 21 8.00 20.33 -18.13
CA ARG A 21 6.77 20.53 -17.35
C ARG A 21 7.09 20.69 -15.88
N ALA A 22 6.53 21.73 -15.25
CA ALA A 22 6.58 21.88 -13.80
C ALA A 22 5.83 20.69 -13.17
N SER A 23 6.55 19.79 -12.51
CA SER A 23 5.99 18.62 -11.85
C SER A 23 6.21 18.71 -10.34
N LEU A 24 5.29 18.13 -9.58
CA LEU A 24 5.44 17.97 -8.14
C LEU A 24 6.48 16.89 -7.83
N ASP A 25 7.31 17.12 -6.82
CA ASP A 25 8.26 16.13 -6.33
C ASP A 25 7.56 15.21 -5.33
N LEU A 26 7.60 13.90 -5.57
CA LEU A 26 6.89 12.91 -4.75
C LEU A 26 7.87 12.07 -3.94
N SER A 27 7.57 11.82 -2.66
CA SER A 27 8.40 10.92 -1.84
C SER A 27 7.59 10.14 -0.81
N LEU A 28 8.04 8.90 -0.54
CA LEU A 28 7.52 8.05 0.53
C LEU A 28 8.58 7.88 1.61
N ASN A 29 8.30 8.35 2.81
CA ASN A 29 9.24 8.38 3.93
C ASN A 29 8.79 7.41 5.02
N GLY A 30 9.69 6.53 5.45
CA GLY A 30 9.43 5.59 6.55
C GLY A 30 8.58 4.37 6.16
N VAL A 31 8.53 3.99 4.88
CA VAL A 31 7.88 2.74 4.47
C VAL A 31 8.62 1.56 5.14
N PRO A 32 7.92 0.69 5.90
CA PRO A 32 8.53 -0.48 6.52
C PRO A 32 9.13 -1.41 5.47
N GLY A 33 10.31 -2.00 5.73
CA GLY A 33 10.86 -3.04 4.87
C GLY A 33 10.09 -4.37 4.94
N THR A 34 9.36 -4.60 6.03
CA THR A 34 8.49 -5.77 6.22
C THR A 34 7.08 -5.36 6.64
N PHE A 35 6.09 -6.03 6.03
CA PHE A 35 4.71 -6.11 6.52
C PHE A 35 4.39 -7.56 6.86
N ILE A 36 3.57 -7.76 7.89
CA ILE A 36 3.06 -9.09 8.26
C ILE A 36 1.64 -9.24 7.70
N ALA A 37 1.39 -10.29 6.92
CA ALA A 37 0.05 -10.65 6.49
C ALA A 37 -0.82 -10.94 7.72
N GLY A 38 -1.94 -10.25 7.87
CA GLY A 38 -2.78 -10.30 9.08
C GLY A 38 -2.24 -9.51 10.28
N GLY A 39 -1.14 -8.78 10.09
CA GLY A 39 -0.55 -7.95 11.14
C GLY A 39 -1.16 -6.55 11.23
N ASP A 40 -0.70 -5.80 12.22
CA ASP A 40 -1.12 -4.43 12.46
C ASP A 40 -0.78 -3.49 11.30
N ALA A 41 -1.58 -2.43 11.15
CA ALA A 41 -1.30 -1.37 10.20
C ALA A 41 0.00 -0.64 10.55
N ARG A 42 0.83 -0.41 9.53
CA ARG A 42 2.11 0.28 9.65
C ARG A 42 2.05 1.63 8.99
N GLU A 43 2.57 2.64 9.68
CA GLU A 43 2.55 4.03 9.21
C GLU A 43 3.78 4.40 8.38
N PHE A 44 3.58 5.20 7.35
CA PHE A 44 4.61 5.93 6.61
C PHE A 44 4.05 7.29 6.16
N THR A 45 4.88 8.15 5.58
CA THR A 45 4.46 9.49 5.13
C THR A 45 4.63 9.64 3.63
N PHE A 46 3.56 10.00 2.94
CA PHE A 46 3.59 10.43 1.54
C PHE A 46 3.72 11.95 1.51
N LYS A 47 4.85 12.46 1.02
CA LYS A 47 5.07 13.90 0.83
C LYS A 47 4.94 14.28 -0.64
N ILE A 48 4.21 15.35 -0.86
CA ILE A 48 4.13 16.07 -2.14
C ILE A 48 4.80 17.42 -1.93
N ASP A 49 5.93 17.65 -2.59
CA ASP A 49 6.71 18.88 -2.51
C ASP A 49 6.51 19.70 -3.79
N ASN A 50 5.99 20.93 -3.66
CA ASN A 50 5.88 21.86 -4.77
C ASN A 50 7.11 22.79 -4.78
N ARG A 51 8.16 22.38 -5.51
CA ARG A 51 9.38 23.18 -5.70
C ARG A 51 9.32 24.07 -6.94
N THR A 52 8.17 24.14 -7.59
CA THR A 52 7.96 24.92 -8.80
C THR A 52 7.68 26.38 -8.45
N LYS A 53 7.46 27.22 -9.47
CA LYS A 53 7.07 28.63 -9.30
C LYS A 53 5.55 28.84 -9.27
N HIS A 54 4.76 27.78 -9.50
CA HIS A 54 3.32 27.85 -9.64
C HIS A 54 2.62 27.09 -8.52
N ASP A 55 1.37 27.46 -8.27
CA ASP A 55 0.50 26.70 -7.37
C ASP A 55 -0.13 25.53 -8.14
N PHE A 56 -0.49 24.45 -7.43
CA PHE A 56 -1.09 23.26 -8.03
C PHE A 56 -2.32 22.84 -7.27
N VAL A 57 -3.29 22.28 -8.00
CA VAL A 57 -4.30 21.38 -7.42
C VAL A 57 -3.99 19.94 -7.79
N PHE A 58 -4.31 19.01 -6.90
CA PHE A 58 -3.94 17.62 -7.10
C PHE A 58 -4.82 16.63 -6.34
N ILE A 59 -4.75 15.35 -6.74
CA ILE A 59 -5.30 14.21 -6.03
C ILE A 59 -4.16 13.20 -5.80
N PRO A 60 -3.88 12.79 -4.55
CA PRO A 60 -2.87 11.80 -4.25
C PRO A 60 -3.38 10.37 -4.38
N LEU A 61 -2.55 9.50 -4.96
CA LEU A 61 -2.78 8.08 -5.11
C LEU A 61 -1.53 7.27 -4.72
N LEU A 62 -1.73 6.00 -4.40
CA LEU A 62 -0.66 5.04 -4.11
C LEU A 62 -0.91 3.76 -4.91
N LYS A 63 0.05 3.37 -5.75
CA LYS A 63 -0.02 2.13 -6.51
C LYS A 63 0.80 1.04 -5.82
N PHE A 64 0.13 -0.01 -5.35
CA PHE A 64 0.75 -1.18 -4.72
C PHE A 64 0.85 -2.31 -5.73
N LYS A 65 2.02 -2.96 -5.85
CA LYS A 65 2.22 -4.12 -6.73
C LYS A 65 3.11 -5.12 -6.00
N ASN A 66 2.79 -6.41 -6.10
CA ASN A 66 3.71 -7.47 -5.70
C ASN A 66 4.44 -8.02 -6.92
N LYS A 67 5.65 -8.56 -6.70
CA LYS A 67 6.48 -9.11 -7.78
C LYS A 67 5.80 -10.25 -8.54
N ALA A 68 4.94 -11.01 -7.86
CA ALA A 68 4.16 -12.10 -8.46
C ALA A 68 2.92 -11.62 -9.24
N GLY A 69 2.54 -10.35 -9.15
CA GLY A 69 1.37 -9.79 -9.84
C GLY A 69 0.02 -10.38 -9.39
N SER A 70 -0.07 -10.83 -8.14
CA SER A 70 -1.24 -11.48 -7.55
C SER A 70 -1.90 -10.67 -6.42
N LEU A 71 -1.38 -9.49 -6.09
CA LEU A 71 -1.92 -8.63 -5.04
C LEU A 71 -3.25 -8.00 -5.51
N GLN A 72 -4.32 -8.22 -4.74
CA GLN A 72 -5.65 -7.70 -5.06
C GLN A 72 -6.13 -6.69 -4.01
N ALA A 73 -7.14 -5.91 -4.38
CA ALA A 73 -7.74 -4.90 -3.49
C ALA A 73 -8.20 -5.47 -2.14
N LYS A 74 -8.74 -6.69 -2.11
CA LYS A 74 -9.19 -7.37 -0.89
C LYS A 74 -8.05 -7.70 0.09
N ASP A 75 -6.81 -7.73 -0.40
CA ASP A 75 -5.64 -8.12 0.38
C ASP A 75 -5.05 -6.93 1.14
N LEU A 76 -5.47 -5.70 0.83
CA LEU A 76 -4.84 -4.48 1.30
C LEU A 76 -5.88 -3.52 1.89
N LYS A 77 -5.56 -2.93 3.04
CA LYS A 77 -6.30 -1.79 3.60
C LYS A 77 -5.33 -0.61 3.72
N VAL A 78 -5.76 0.55 3.23
CA VAL A 78 -5.01 1.79 3.33
C VAL A 78 -5.89 2.86 3.96
N GLN A 79 -5.34 3.54 4.95
CA GLN A 79 -5.93 4.72 5.54
C GLN A 79 -4.93 5.87 5.48
N TYR A 80 -5.44 7.08 5.38
CA TYR A 80 -4.63 8.28 5.27
C TYR A 80 -5.16 9.37 6.19
N ARG A 81 -4.31 10.34 6.49
CA ARG A 81 -4.66 11.52 7.27
C ARG A 81 -3.95 12.72 6.68
N LEU A 82 -4.73 13.68 6.20
CA LEU A 82 -4.23 14.98 5.74
C LEU A 82 -3.69 15.81 6.93
N PRO A 83 -2.81 16.81 6.69
CA PRO A 83 -2.34 17.70 7.75
C PRO A 83 -3.50 18.33 8.53
N GLY A 84 -3.53 18.14 9.85
CA GLY A 84 -4.59 18.65 10.73
C GLY A 84 -5.96 17.97 10.60
N GLY A 85 -6.08 16.94 9.76
CA GLY A 85 -7.33 16.17 9.57
C GLY A 85 -7.40 14.90 10.40
N GLU A 86 -8.50 14.17 10.22
CA GLU A 86 -8.76 12.85 10.82
C GLU A 86 -8.38 11.70 9.89
N TRP A 87 -8.23 10.50 10.46
CA TRP A 87 -7.97 9.30 9.67
C TRP A 87 -9.17 8.94 8.79
N GLN A 88 -8.90 8.76 7.50
CA GLN A 88 -9.86 8.40 6.46
C GLN A 88 -9.42 7.13 5.75
N THR A 89 -10.37 6.40 5.17
CA THR A 89 -10.09 5.19 4.39
C THR A 89 -9.90 5.55 2.93
N ALA A 90 -8.80 5.09 2.34
CA ALA A 90 -8.56 5.24 0.91
C ALA A 90 -9.49 4.32 0.12
N VAL A 91 -9.79 4.71 -1.11
CA VAL A 91 -10.69 4.00 -2.02
C VAL A 91 -9.89 3.37 -3.15
N VAL A 92 -10.36 2.25 -3.67
CA VAL A 92 -9.72 1.57 -4.82
C VAL A 92 -10.15 2.30 -6.09
N ALA A 93 -9.23 3.01 -6.73
CA ALA A 93 -9.49 3.70 -7.98
C ALA A 93 -9.42 2.73 -9.17
N PRO A 94 -10.31 2.87 -10.18
CA PRO A 94 -10.26 2.05 -11.37
C PRO A 94 -9.02 2.39 -12.21
N ASP A 95 -8.10 1.44 -12.32
CA ASP A 95 -6.93 1.54 -13.20
C ASP A 95 -7.28 0.95 -14.58
N GLN A 96 -7.33 1.82 -15.59
CA GLN A 96 -7.70 1.50 -16.97
C GLN A 96 -6.49 1.11 -17.84
N SER A 97 -5.30 0.95 -17.26
CA SER A 97 -4.06 0.58 -17.98
C SER A 97 -4.11 -0.78 -18.69
N GLY A 98 -5.13 -1.61 -18.45
CA GLY A 98 -5.36 -2.87 -19.18
C GLY A 98 -4.47 -4.03 -18.72
N GLU A 99 -3.58 -3.84 -17.75
CA GLU A 99 -2.85 -4.92 -17.09
C GLU A 99 -3.80 -5.73 -16.17
N LYS A 100 -3.68 -7.08 -16.21
CA LYS A 100 -4.48 -8.01 -15.41
C LYS A 100 -4.33 -7.75 -13.90
N ASN A 101 -5.16 -6.91 -13.26
CA ASN A 101 -5.37 -6.78 -11.80
C ASN A 101 -4.14 -7.02 -10.90
N SER A 102 -2.93 -6.72 -11.37
CA SER A 102 -1.67 -7.19 -10.77
C SER A 102 -1.12 -6.18 -9.77
N SER A 103 -1.80 -5.04 -9.69
CA SER A 103 -1.55 -3.93 -8.81
C SER A 103 -2.86 -3.35 -8.32
N VAL A 104 -2.80 -2.68 -7.17
CA VAL A 104 -3.92 -2.00 -6.54
C VAL A 104 -3.64 -0.52 -6.50
N LEU A 105 -4.48 0.28 -7.15
CA LEU A 105 -4.40 1.74 -7.12
C LEU A 105 -5.32 2.28 -6.02
N MET A 106 -4.74 2.84 -4.97
CA MET A 106 -5.46 3.43 -3.86
C MET A 106 -5.50 4.95 -4.03
N MET A 107 -6.69 5.53 -4.17
CA MET A 107 -6.90 6.98 -4.16
C MET A 107 -7.14 7.45 -2.72
N LEU A 108 -6.45 8.52 -2.34
CA LEU A 108 -6.57 9.15 -1.03
C LEU A 108 -7.64 10.25 -1.14
N GLY A 109 -8.88 9.80 -1.26
CA GLY A 109 -10.07 10.60 -1.49
C GLY A 109 -11.29 9.68 -1.57
N THR A 110 -12.29 10.09 -2.34
CA THR A 110 -13.56 9.40 -2.55
C THR A 110 -13.87 9.31 -4.05
N LEU A 111 -14.74 8.35 -4.38
CA LEU A 111 -15.25 8.15 -5.73
C LEU A 111 -16.76 8.34 -5.73
N ASP A 112 -17.30 8.82 -6.85
CA ASP A 112 -18.74 8.83 -7.10
C ASP A 112 -19.29 7.42 -7.36
N SER A 113 -20.60 7.32 -7.53
CA SER A 113 -21.28 6.04 -7.83
C SER A 113 -20.85 5.40 -9.15
N ALA A 114 -20.22 6.16 -10.06
CA ALA A 114 -19.68 5.68 -11.32
C ALA A 114 -18.18 5.28 -11.20
N GLY A 115 -17.58 5.40 -10.01
CA GLY A 115 -16.20 5.06 -9.75
C GLY A 115 -15.20 6.15 -10.18
N ASN A 116 -15.67 7.38 -10.44
CA ASN A 116 -14.81 8.49 -10.82
C ASN A 116 -14.40 9.32 -9.60
N PRO A 117 -13.19 9.89 -9.59
CA PRO A 117 -12.80 10.88 -8.59
C PRO A 117 -13.78 12.04 -8.48
N VAL A 118 -14.12 12.45 -7.25
CA VAL A 118 -14.98 13.62 -7.03
C VAL A 118 -14.17 14.92 -7.00
N ALA A 119 -14.78 16.03 -7.44
CA ALA A 119 -14.12 17.34 -7.47
C ALA A 119 -13.71 17.83 -6.07
N ASP A 120 -14.54 17.54 -5.07
CA ASP A 120 -14.41 18.06 -3.70
C ASP A 120 -13.16 17.56 -2.95
N ASP A 121 -12.51 16.50 -3.45
CA ASP A 121 -11.29 15.94 -2.90
C ASP A 121 -10.01 16.51 -3.52
N LEU A 122 -10.13 17.50 -4.42
CA LEU A 122 -8.99 18.27 -4.88
C LEU A 122 -8.30 18.94 -3.69
N LEU A 123 -6.99 18.73 -3.60
CA LEU A 123 -6.11 19.38 -2.64
C LEU A 123 -5.31 20.45 -3.33
N GLY A 124 -4.96 21.52 -2.60
CA GLY A 124 -4.08 22.58 -3.09
C GLY A 124 -2.68 22.49 -2.49
N VAL A 125 -1.65 22.85 -3.26
CA VAL A 125 -0.30 23.07 -2.75
C VAL A 125 0.29 24.34 -3.37
N ASN A 126 0.58 25.32 -2.51
CA ASN A 126 1.20 26.55 -2.94
C ASN A 126 2.68 26.33 -3.32
N ARG A 127 3.20 27.19 -4.18
CA ARG A 127 4.62 27.23 -4.55
C ARG A 127 5.53 27.28 -3.33
N GLY A 128 6.58 26.46 -3.34
CA GLY A 128 7.54 26.35 -2.24
C GLY A 128 7.01 25.63 -0.99
N LYS A 129 5.81 25.05 -1.04
CA LYS A 129 5.20 24.32 0.09
C LYS A 129 5.19 22.82 -0.16
N ASN A 130 4.85 22.07 0.89
CA ASN A 130 4.67 20.63 0.83
C ASN A 130 3.44 20.19 1.60
N VAL A 131 2.90 19.05 1.20
CA VAL A 131 1.76 18.39 1.85
C VAL A 131 2.21 17.04 2.37
N PRO A 132 2.48 16.90 3.69
CA PRO A 132 2.83 15.63 4.29
C PRO A 132 1.56 14.85 4.68
N ILE A 133 1.24 13.81 3.93
CA ILE A 133 0.10 12.93 4.19
C ILE A 133 0.58 11.73 5.00
N LYS A 134 -0.01 11.51 6.18
CA LYS A 134 0.22 10.29 6.96
C LYS A 134 -0.57 9.16 6.32
N VAL A 135 0.06 8.00 6.15
CA VAL A 135 -0.54 6.81 5.56
C VAL A 135 -0.29 5.64 6.48
N ARG A 136 -1.31 4.83 6.73
CA ARG A 136 -1.14 3.52 7.35
C ARG A 136 -1.68 2.43 6.44
N ALA A 137 -0.89 1.39 6.23
CA ALA A 137 -1.23 0.27 5.39
C ALA A 137 -1.14 -1.04 6.18
N SER A 138 -2.05 -1.97 5.89
CA SER A 138 -2.06 -3.33 6.46
C SER A 138 -2.47 -4.33 5.39
N PHE A 139 -1.93 -5.54 5.49
CA PHE A 139 -2.23 -6.65 4.60
C PHE A 139 -3.10 -7.68 5.33
N THR A 140 -4.10 -8.25 4.68
CA THR A 140 -4.96 -9.28 5.28
C THR A 140 -4.22 -10.62 5.39
N ASP A 141 -4.72 -11.55 6.20
CA ASP A 141 -4.14 -12.88 6.42
C ASP A 141 -3.92 -13.67 5.12
N GLY A 142 -4.81 -13.47 4.14
CA GLY A 142 -4.77 -14.14 2.83
C GLY A 142 -3.90 -13.44 1.78
N SER A 143 -3.15 -12.40 2.18
CA SER A 143 -2.34 -11.63 1.23
C SER A 143 -1.21 -12.46 0.64
N PRO A 144 -0.90 -12.29 -0.66
CA PRO A 144 0.23 -12.98 -1.26
C PRO A 144 1.55 -12.55 -0.61
N LEU A 145 2.33 -13.53 -0.18
CA LEU A 145 3.63 -13.32 0.45
C LEU A 145 4.70 -13.00 -0.59
N GLY A 146 5.79 -12.39 -0.14
CA GLY A 146 6.97 -12.10 -0.95
C GLY A 146 7.22 -10.61 -1.19
N ARG A 147 8.04 -10.30 -2.20
CA ARG A 147 8.41 -8.93 -2.53
C ARG A 147 7.23 -8.14 -3.07
N ALA A 148 7.06 -6.93 -2.57
CA ALA A 148 6.07 -5.97 -3.01
C ALA A 148 6.64 -4.55 -2.94
N GLY A 149 5.87 -3.60 -3.42
CA GLY A 149 6.28 -2.21 -3.45
C GLY A 149 5.10 -1.27 -3.55
N VAL A 150 5.34 -0.02 -3.18
CA VAL A 150 4.39 1.08 -3.27
C VAL A 150 5.02 2.23 -4.05
N VAL A 151 4.30 2.74 -5.03
CA VAL A 151 4.69 3.88 -5.87
C VAL A 151 3.77 5.06 -5.55
N PRO A 152 4.32 6.24 -5.19
CA PRO A 152 3.52 7.44 -5.07
C PRO A 152 3.07 7.91 -6.45
N VAL A 153 1.80 8.25 -6.56
CA VAL A 153 1.18 8.74 -7.79
C VAL A 153 0.40 10.00 -7.46
N VAL A 154 0.45 11.00 -8.32
CA VAL A 154 -0.36 12.21 -8.17
C VAL A 154 -0.96 12.58 -9.52
N PHE A 155 -2.27 12.79 -9.55
CA PHE A 155 -2.89 13.62 -10.59
C PHE A 155 -2.73 15.07 -10.19
N ALA A 156 -2.14 15.92 -11.03
CA ALA A 156 -1.95 17.34 -10.72
C ALA A 156 -2.24 18.23 -11.93
N ALA A 157 -2.82 19.40 -11.67
CA ALA A 157 -2.98 20.47 -12.64
C ALA A 157 -2.32 21.75 -12.10
N GLN A 158 -1.54 22.41 -12.96
CA GLN A 158 -0.91 23.68 -12.63
C GLN A 158 -1.96 24.79 -12.65
N LEU A 159 -1.88 25.73 -11.71
CA LEU A 159 -2.71 26.93 -11.69
C LEU A 159 -1.99 28.12 -12.33
N ASP A 160 -2.76 28.95 -13.03
CA ASP A 160 -2.31 30.24 -13.51
C ASP A 160 -2.11 31.22 -12.35
N ASP A 161 -1.00 31.95 -12.35
CA ASP A 161 -0.62 32.81 -11.21
C ASP A 161 -1.55 34.02 -11.03
N SER A 162 -2.33 34.40 -12.05
CA SER A 162 -3.22 35.56 -12.00
C SER A 162 -4.67 35.18 -11.71
N THR A 163 -5.17 34.16 -12.42
CA THR A 163 -6.56 33.71 -12.32
C THR A 163 -6.76 32.63 -11.27
N HIS A 164 -5.68 31.97 -10.82
CA HIS A 164 -5.70 30.82 -9.92
C HIS A 164 -6.53 29.63 -10.44
N GLN A 165 -6.76 29.56 -11.76
CA GLN A 165 -7.47 28.47 -12.41
C GLN A 165 -6.50 27.53 -13.14
N PRO A 166 -6.90 26.27 -13.43
CA PRO A 166 -6.04 25.32 -14.11
C PRO A 166 -5.66 25.80 -15.51
N VAL A 167 -4.38 25.70 -15.87
CA VAL A 167 -3.89 26.00 -17.23
C VAL A 167 -3.96 24.81 -18.18
N ASP A 168 -4.22 23.62 -17.64
CA ASP A 168 -4.36 22.37 -18.37
C ASP A 168 -5.40 21.45 -17.72
N ASN A 169 -5.63 20.30 -18.34
CA ASN A 169 -6.55 19.26 -17.83
C ASN A 169 -5.90 18.36 -16.76
N GLY A 170 -4.75 18.77 -16.23
CA GLY A 170 -3.91 17.98 -15.35
C GLY A 170 -3.24 16.77 -16.02
N HIS A 171 -2.35 16.14 -15.28
CA HIS A 171 -1.63 14.96 -15.70
C HIS A 171 -1.30 14.07 -14.50
N LEU A 172 -1.19 12.77 -14.76
CA LEU A 172 -0.64 11.84 -13.79
C LEU A 172 0.88 11.92 -13.80
N SER A 173 1.46 11.85 -12.61
CA SER A 173 2.89 11.73 -12.39
C SER A 173 3.14 10.65 -11.34
N CYS A 174 4.26 9.96 -11.48
CA CYS A 174 4.74 8.98 -10.53
C CYS A 174 6.25 9.18 -10.35
N ASP A 175 6.75 9.10 -9.12
CA ASP A 175 8.19 9.22 -8.85
C ASP A 175 8.67 8.07 -7.96
N GLY A 176 9.67 7.36 -8.47
CA GLY A 176 10.32 6.25 -7.77
C GLY A 176 9.35 5.19 -7.26
N GLY A 177 9.62 4.71 -6.04
CA GLY A 177 8.84 3.70 -5.36
C GLY A 177 9.67 3.03 -4.27
N VAL A 178 8.99 2.48 -3.28
CA VAL A 178 9.63 1.82 -2.15
C VAL A 178 9.19 0.36 -2.08
N GLY A 179 10.16 -0.54 -2.19
CA GLY A 179 10.03 -1.97 -2.05
C GLY A 179 10.04 -2.42 -0.59
N PHE A 180 9.24 -3.43 -0.30
CA PHE A 180 9.10 -4.11 0.98
C PHE A 180 8.77 -5.59 0.78
N THR A 181 8.70 -6.36 1.86
CA THR A 181 8.33 -7.78 1.84
C THR A 181 7.09 -8.04 2.69
N ILE A 182 6.12 -8.77 2.15
CA ILE A 182 4.99 -9.30 2.91
C ILE A 182 5.37 -10.70 3.42
N LYS A 183 5.40 -10.88 4.74
CA LYS A 183 5.74 -12.15 5.40
C LYS A 183 4.52 -12.74 6.10
N ALA A 184 4.53 -14.07 6.26
CA ALA A 184 3.55 -14.74 7.11
C ALA A 184 3.69 -14.27 8.56
N PRO A 185 2.61 -14.34 9.37
CA PRO A 185 2.72 -14.23 10.82
C PRO A 185 3.82 -15.18 11.30
N GLY A 186 4.79 -14.65 12.04
CA GLY A 186 5.74 -15.50 12.75
C GLY A 186 4.95 -16.36 13.73
N GLY A 187 4.91 -17.67 13.52
CA GLY A 187 4.46 -18.57 14.56
C GLY A 187 5.33 -18.30 15.79
N LYS A 188 4.70 -18.03 16.94
CA LYS A 188 5.37 -18.30 18.22
C LYS A 188 5.96 -19.71 18.07
N PRO A 189 7.24 -19.98 18.45
CA PRO A 189 7.76 -21.33 18.36
C PRO A 189 6.75 -22.23 19.06
N THR A 190 6.08 -23.08 18.26
CA THR A 190 5.34 -24.20 18.82
C THR A 190 6.38 -24.89 19.68
N PRO A 191 6.18 -25.01 21.02
CA PRO A 191 7.12 -25.77 21.81
C PRO A 191 7.13 -27.13 21.14
N THR A 192 8.26 -27.46 20.51
CA THR A 192 8.52 -28.79 20.01
C THR A 192 8.30 -29.64 21.23
N HIS A 193 7.21 -30.41 21.27
CA HIS A 193 7.07 -31.44 22.26
C HIS A 193 8.22 -32.40 21.97
N THR A 194 9.37 -32.16 22.61
CA THR A 194 10.35 -33.19 22.91
C THR A 194 9.70 -34.09 23.96
N GLY A 195 8.62 -34.75 23.55
CA GLY A 195 8.10 -35.93 24.20
C GLY A 195 9.18 -36.97 24.05
N LYS A 196 10.03 -37.07 25.08
CA LYS A 196 10.89 -38.22 25.35
C LYS A 196 10.07 -39.48 25.04
N PRO A 197 10.56 -40.43 24.21
CA PRO A 197 9.81 -41.64 23.92
C PRO A 197 9.50 -42.36 25.23
N SER A 198 8.21 -42.50 25.52
CA SER A 198 7.72 -43.34 26.62
C SER A 198 8.07 -44.79 26.29
N PRO A 199 8.68 -45.56 27.23
CA PRO A 199 9.06 -46.92 26.96
C PRO A 199 7.83 -47.80 26.69
N THR A 200 7.97 -48.63 25.67
CA THR A 200 7.06 -49.69 25.23
C THR A 200 6.61 -50.57 26.41
N PRO A 201 5.31 -50.86 26.60
CA PRO A 201 4.89 -51.88 27.56
C PRO A 201 5.03 -53.27 26.90
N THR A 202 6.01 -54.04 27.36
CA THR A 202 6.13 -55.47 27.09
C THR A 202 5.09 -56.22 27.94
N GLN A 203 4.23 -56.99 27.28
CA GLN A 203 3.34 -57.94 27.96
C GLN A 203 4.16 -59.07 28.60
N SER A 204 3.81 -59.43 29.83
CA SER A 204 4.04 -60.77 30.35
C SER A 204 2.92 -61.13 31.33
N GLN A 205 2.19 -62.21 31.01
CA GLN A 205 1.15 -62.80 31.86
C GLN A 205 1.79 -63.78 32.86
N THR A 206 1.19 -63.92 34.06
CA THR A 206 0.66 -65.18 34.63
C THR A 206 0.48 -65.09 36.16
N GLY A 207 -0.66 -65.59 36.68
CA GLY A 207 -0.82 -65.94 38.10
C GLY A 207 -2.12 -65.46 38.79
N LYS A 208 -3.04 -66.39 39.05
CA LYS A 208 -4.24 -66.33 39.92
C LYS A 208 -4.07 -67.46 40.99
N PRO A 209 -4.71 -67.54 42.21
CA PRO A 209 -5.86 -66.80 42.80
C PRO A 209 -5.73 -66.21 44.24
N SER A 210 -6.61 -65.22 44.56
CA SER A 210 -7.51 -64.93 45.74
C SER A 210 -7.28 -65.52 47.16
N PRO A 211 -7.94 -65.05 48.28
CA PRO A 211 -8.86 -63.89 48.53
C PRO A 211 -8.49 -63.01 49.77
N THR A 212 -9.05 -61.79 49.94
CA THR A 212 -9.98 -61.23 50.99
C THR A 212 -9.31 -59.94 51.52
N ALA A 213 -9.91 -58.77 51.81
CA ALA A 213 -11.29 -58.35 52.00
C ALA A 213 -11.46 -56.80 51.80
N SER A 214 -12.69 -56.41 51.46
CA SER A 214 -13.49 -55.25 51.93
C SER A 214 -13.01 -53.79 51.78
N GLY A 215 -13.82 -52.98 51.06
CA GLY A 215 -13.78 -51.50 51.08
C GLY A 215 -14.49 -50.85 49.88
N SER A 216 -15.82 -50.91 49.82
CA SER A 216 -16.74 -50.11 48.96
C SER A 216 -17.27 -48.93 49.81
N PRO A 217 -17.80 -47.79 49.30
CA PRO A 217 -18.45 -47.65 47.99
C PRO A 217 -18.35 -46.30 47.22
N SER A 218 -18.81 -46.40 45.97
CA SER A 218 -19.67 -45.46 45.21
C SER A 218 -19.15 -44.07 44.79
N ALA A 219 -18.96 -43.91 43.47
CA ALA A 219 -19.74 -42.94 42.69
C ALA A 219 -19.78 -43.36 41.21
N THR A 220 -21.00 -43.57 40.75
CA THR A 220 -21.46 -43.86 39.39
C THR A 220 -21.26 -42.71 38.42
N ALA A 221 -20.80 -42.99 37.20
CA ALA A 221 -21.33 -42.35 35.99
C ALA A 221 -21.02 -43.21 34.74
N THR A 222 -22.11 -43.71 34.17
CA THR A 222 -22.23 -44.48 32.93
C THR A 222 -22.18 -43.54 31.73
N VAL A 223 -21.33 -43.81 30.73
CA VAL A 223 -21.70 -43.65 29.31
C VAL A 223 -20.88 -44.61 28.45
N THR A 224 -21.63 -45.24 27.54
CA THR A 224 -21.36 -46.40 26.68
C THR A 224 -20.39 -46.16 25.51
N PRO A 225 -19.77 -47.22 24.97
CA PRO A 225 -18.88 -47.16 23.80
C PRO A 225 -19.58 -47.56 22.48
N THR A 226 -19.41 -46.77 21.42
CA THR A 226 -19.75 -47.09 20.01
C THR A 226 -19.04 -46.04 19.12
N GLU A 227 -18.35 -46.27 18.00
CA GLU A 227 -18.20 -47.37 17.04
C GLU A 227 -16.76 -47.44 16.47
N LYS A 228 -16.45 -48.58 15.84
CA LYS A 228 -15.19 -48.92 15.13
C LYS A 228 -14.96 -48.10 13.85
N PRO A 229 -13.73 -48.14 13.29
CA PRO A 229 -13.27 -47.38 12.13
C PRO A 229 -13.45 -48.12 10.80
N THR A 230 -13.71 -47.36 9.73
CA THR A 230 -13.54 -47.65 8.28
C THR A 230 -13.67 -46.26 7.60
N GLU A 231 -12.85 -45.77 6.67
CA GLU A 231 -12.41 -46.34 5.40
C GLU A 231 -11.04 -45.80 4.93
N THR A 232 -10.45 -46.60 4.05
CA THR A 232 -9.16 -46.59 3.37
C THR A 232 -8.83 -45.34 2.53
N PRO A 233 -7.52 -44.98 2.39
CA PRO A 233 -7.07 -44.06 1.36
C PRO A 233 -6.91 -44.82 0.03
N THR A 234 -7.89 -44.72 -0.85
CA THR A 234 -7.77 -45.17 -2.25
C THR A 234 -7.86 -43.97 -3.17
N GLY A 235 -6.71 -43.52 -3.65
CA GLY A 235 -6.58 -42.43 -4.62
C GLY A 235 -5.14 -42.35 -5.12
N LYS A 236 -4.78 -43.27 -6.00
CA LYS A 236 -3.51 -43.32 -6.73
C LYS A 236 -3.34 -42.01 -7.54
N PRO A 237 -2.15 -41.38 -7.57
CA PRO A 237 -1.88 -40.32 -8.54
C PRO A 237 -1.80 -40.96 -9.93
N THR A 238 -2.68 -40.55 -10.83
CA THR A 238 -2.60 -40.93 -12.24
C THR A 238 -1.69 -39.94 -12.97
N ASP A 239 -0.80 -40.54 -13.75
CA ASP A 239 0.27 -39.93 -14.53
C ASP A 239 -0.20 -39.01 -15.67
N THR A 240 0.78 -38.24 -16.14
CA THR A 240 0.99 -37.62 -17.46
C THR A 240 0.63 -36.13 -17.63
N PRO A 241 1.65 -35.24 -17.64
CA PRO A 241 1.69 -34.14 -18.58
C PRO A 241 2.23 -34.66 -19.92
N THR A 242 1.35 -34.80 -20.91
CA THR A 242 1.75 -34.88 -22.32
C THR A 242 1.25 -33.61 -22.98
N GLU A 243 2.15 -32.64 -23.19
CA GLU A 243 2.15 -31.86 -24.42
C GLU A 243 3.53 -31.25 -24.66
N LYS A 244 3.89 -31.26 -25.94
CA LYS A 244 5.22 -31.28 -26.53
C LYS A 244 5.66 -29.85 -26.90
N PRO A 245 6.88 -29.38 -26.57
CA PRO A 245 7.45 -28.24 -27.26
C PRO A 245 8.12 -28.71 -28.56
N THR A 246 7.58 -28.28 -29.68
CA THR A 246 8.25 -28.21 -31.00
C THR A 246 8.06 -26.74 -31.38
N GLU A 247 9.07 -25.90 -31.55
CA GLU A 247 10.00 -25.91 -32.68
C GLU A 247 11.40 -25.36 -32.30
N LYS A 248 12.42 -26.16 -32.63
CA LYS A 248 13.71 -25.83 -33.23
C LYS A 248 14.24 -24.37 -33.17
N PRO A 249 15.37 -24.10 -32.47
CA PRO A 249 16.35 -23.12 -32.91
C PRO A 249 17.33 -23.80 -33.88
N THR A 250 17.52 -23.23 -35.08
CA THR A 250 18.55 -23.72 -36.03
C THR A 250 19.64 -22.68 -36.18
N GLU A 251 20.88 -23.19 -36.15
CA GLU A 251 22.14 -22.65 -36.73
C GLU A 251 23.00 -21.69 -35.88
N LYS A 252 23.79 -22.33 -35.00
CA LYS A 252 25.28 -22.44 -34.95
C LYS A 252 26.20 -21.23 -35.30
N PRO A 253 27.37 -21.13 -34.64
CA PRO A 253 28.22 -19.94 -34.51
C PRO A 253 29.44 -19.92 -35.45
N THR A 254 30.06 -18.74 -35.62
CA THR A 254 31.48 -18.61 -36.02
C THR A 254 32.17 -17.46 -35.26
N THR A 255 33.30 -17.84 -34.66
CA THR A 255 34.38 -17.18 -33.90
C THR A 255 35.11 -16.02 -34.64
N PRO A 256 36.05 -15.23 -34.05
CA PRO A 256 36.96 -15.62 -32.95
C PRO A 256 37.31 -14.62 -31.85
N ALA A 257 37.86 -15.23 -30.79
CA ALA A 257 38.60 -14.64 -29.70
C ALA A 257 39.78 -13.79 -30.19
N THR A 258 40.07 -12.71 -29.46
CA THR A 258 41.45 -12.23 -29.26
C THR A 258 41.52 -11.39 -27.98
N GLY A 259 42.46 -11.71 -27.08
CA GLY A 259 43.02 -10.76 -26.11
C GLY A 259 42.60 -10.93 -24.63
N GLU A 260 43.42 -11.69 -23.91
CA GLU A 260 43.41 -12.02 -22.47
C GLU A 260 44.12 -10.92 -21.63
N PRO A 261 44.44 -11.12 -20.32
CA PRO A 261 43.65 -10.83 -19.10
C PRO A 261 44.27 -9.73 -18.20
N SER A 262 43.70 -9.56 -16.99
CA SER A 262 44.27 -8.96 -15.74
C SER A 262 43.44 -7.77 -15.24
N GLY A 263 42.86 -7.75 -14.03
CA GLY A 263 42.91 -8.71 -12.95
C GLY A 263 41.91 -8.36 -11.84
N SER A 264 41.59 -9.38 -11.03
CA SER A 264 41.31 -9.30 -9.59
C SER A 264 40.51 -8.11 -9.03
N ALA A 265 39.23 -8.35 -8.71
CA ALA A 265 38.70 -8.12 -7.36
C ALA A 265 37.23 -8.59 -7.26
N THR A 266 37.05 -9.68 -6.52
CA THR A 266 35.95 -9.95 -5.58
C THR A 266 34.51 -9.67 -6.05
N ALA A 267 33.83 -10.76 -6.39
CA ALA A 267 32.38 -10.86 -6.33
C ALA A 267 31.88 -10.42 -4.94
N PRO A 268 30.93 -9.49 -4.82
CA PRO A 268 30.14 -9.42 -3.60
C PRO A 268 29.22 -10.65 -3.58
N ALA A 269 29.32 -11.41 -2.49
CA ALA A 269 28.39 -12.46 -2.14
C ALA A 269 26.93 -11.98 -2.25
N PRO A 270 25.94 -12.86 -2.51
CA PRO A 270 24.55 -12.48 -2.38
C PRO A 270 24.33 -12.07 -0.92
N VAL A 271 24.14 -10.78 -0.70
CA VAL A 271 23.74 -10.27 0.60
C VAL A 271 22.31 -10.78 0.80
N GLU A 272 22.17 -11.85 1.56
CA GLU A 272 20.90 -12.14 2.22
C GLU A 272 20.66 -10.99 3.20
N SER A 273 19.95 -9.97 2.71
CA SER A 273 19.52 -8.81 3.50
C SER A 273 18.59 -9.30 4.59
N SER A 274 19.18 -9.65 5.74
CA SER A 274 18.48 -9.90 6.99
C SER A 274 18.04 -8.59 7.68
N GLY A 275 17.99 -7.48 6.95
CA GLY A 275 17.56 -6.18 7.44
C GLY A 275 16.10 -5.89 7.08
N ASP A 276 15.35 -5.36 8.05
CA ASP A 276 13.99 -4.79 7.91
C ASP A 276 13.97 -3.46 7.12
N THR A 277 15.01 -3.19 6.34
CA THR A 277 15.23 -1.98 5.57
C THR A 277 14.49 -2.07 4.24
N SER A 278 13.61 -1.11 3.98
CA SER A 278 13.01 -0.90 2.66
C SER A 278 14.07 -0.47 1.64
N GLY A 279 13.84 -0.80 0.38
CA GLY A 279 14.76 -0.54 -0.73
C GLY A 279 14.02 -0.05 -1.97
N PRO A 280 14.70 0.22 -3.09
CA PRO A 280 14.03 0.52 -4.36
C PRO A 280 13.23 -0.71 -4.85
N ILE A 281 12.17 -0.46 -5.62
CA ILE A 281 11.41 -1.53 -6.28
C ILE A 281 12.27 -2.14 -7.41
N ASP A 282 12.43 -3.47 -7.41
CA ASP A 282 13.26 -4.22 -8.39
C ASP A 282 12.46 -4.89 -9.51
N PHE A 283 11.20 -4.50 -9.71
CA PHE A 283 10.29 -5.03 -10.72
C PHE A 283 9.45 -3.90 -11.35
N PRO A 284 8.98 -4.05 -12.60
CA PRO A 284 8.27 -2.98 -13.29
C PRO A 284 6.89 -2.70 -12.66
N VAL A 285 6.59 -1.41 -12.47
CA VAL A 285 5.27 -0.91 -12.10
C VAL A 285 4.82 0.02 -13.22
N GLU A 286 3.72 -0.32 -13.88
CA GLU A 286 3.18 0.51 -14.95
C GLU A 286 2.53 1.78 -14.39
N PRO A 287 2.69 2.93 -15.06
CA PRO A 287 1.92 4.12 -14.75
C PRO A 287 0.42 3.80 -14.81
N PRO A 288 -0.38 4.20 -13.80
CA PRO A 288 -1.82 3.97 -13.86
C PRO A 288 -2.47 4.86 -14.93
N VAL A 289 -3.65 4.43 -15.39
CA VAL A 289 -4.55 5.27 -16.18
C VAL A 289 -5.86 5.40 -15.40
N ILE A 290 -6.31 6.62 -15.13
CA ILE A 290 -7.60 6.88 -14.48
C ILE A 290 -8.41 7.87 -15.31
N THR A 291 -9.73 7.84 -15.15
CA THR A 291 -10.57 8.97 -15.59
C THR A 291 -10.10 10.23 -14.85
N PRO A 292 -9.70 11.31 -15.55
CA PRO A 292 -9.26 12.53 -14.89
C PRO A 292 -10.32 13.09 -13.95
N PRO A 293 -9.96 13.54 -12.75
CA PRO A 293 -10.90 14.21 -11.86
C PRO A 293 -11.44 15.50 -12.48
N PRO A 294 -12.69 15.86 -12.20
CA PRO A 294 -13.28 17.11 -12.66
C PRO A 294 -12.62 18.32 -12.00
N LEU A 295 -11.99 19.18 -12.80
CA LEU A 295 -11.36 20.44 -12.38
C LEU A 295 -12.34 21.62 -12.45
N THR A 296 -13.45 21.55 -11.69
CA THR A 296 -14.42 22.65 -11.67
C THR A 296 -13.85 23.88 -10.95
N PRO A 297 -14.16 25.12 -11.39
CA PRO A 297 -13.65 26.33 -10.74
C PRO A 297 -13.94 26.38 -9.23
N ALA A 298 -15.15 26.00 -8.81
CA ALA A 298 -15.54 25.99 -7.40
C ALA A 298 -14.67 25.04 -6.55
N ALA A 299 -14.35 23.86 -7.08
CA ALA A 299 -13.50 22.90 -6.38
C ALA A 299 -12.04 23.36 -6.34
N VAL A 300 -11.54 23.95 -7.43
CA VAL A 300 -10.20 24.55 -7.49
C VAL A 300 -10.06 25.69 -6.48
N ASP A 301 -11.03 26.59 -6.45
CA ASP A 301 -11.05 27.73 -5.51
C ASP A 301 -11.06 27.25 -4.05
N LYS A 302 -11.84 26.22 -3.75
CA LYS A 302 -11.89 25.59 -2.43
C LYS A 302 -10.55 24.96 -2.04
N ALA A 303 -9.95 24.20 -2.95
CA ALA A 303 -8.64 23.57 -2.73
C ALA A 303 -7.53 24.61 -2.50
N LYS A 304 -7.55 25.68 -3.31
CA LYS A 304 -6.61 26.80 -3.21
C LYS A 304 -6.77 27.57 -1.89
N ALA A 305 -8.01 27.88 -1.52
CA ALA A 305 -8.30 28.56 -0.26
C ALA A 305 -7.85 27.75 0.96
N ALA A 306 -8.00 26.43 0.93
CA ALA A 306 -7.51 25.54 1.99
C ALA A 306 -5.97 25.54 2.10
N ALA A 307 -5.26 25.55 0.97
CA ALA A 307 -3.80 25.67 0.95
C ALA A 307 -3.33 27.02 1.53
N ASP A 308 -3.96 28.12 1.12
CA ASP A 308 -3.67 29.46 1.63
C ASP A 308 -3.95 29.61 3.13
N GLY A 309 -5.04 29.00 3.61
CA GLY A 309 -5.39 28.96 5.03
C GLY A 309 -4.34 28.21 5.86
N SER A 310 -3.86 27.08 5.35
CA SER A 310 -2.82 26.27 6.01
C SER A 310 -1.50 27.04 6.13
N ASP A 311 -1.12 27.77 5.08
CA ASP A 311 0.08 28.61 5.08
C ASP A 311 0.00 29.76 6.08
N LYS A 312 -1.17 30.40 6.21
CA LYS A 312 -1.38 31.47 7.20
C LYS A 312 -1.29 30.95 8.63
N ALA A 313 -1.83 29.76 8.90
CA ALA A 313 -1.75 29.15 10.24
C ALA A 313 -0.29 28.87 10.65
N LEU A 314 0.53 28.37 9.73
CA LEU A 314 1.96 28.17 9.97
C LEU A 314 2.70 29.50 10.19
N ALA A 315 2.34 30.56 9.46
CA ALA A 315 2.94 31.89 9.65
C ALA A 315 2.57 32.52 11.01
N GLN A 316 1.33 32.34 11.49
CA GLN A 316 0.88 32.89 12.77
C GLN A 316 1.54 32.23 13.98
N THR A 317 1.92 30.96 13.90
CA THR A 317 2.62 30.27 15.00
C THR A 317 4.12 30.60 15.09
N GLY A 318 4.68 31.31 14.09
CA GLY A 318 6.10 31.71 14.05
C GLY A 318 6.38 33.18 14.42
N GLY A 319 5.35 34.00 14.59
CA GLY A 319 5.48 35.43 14.87
C GLY A 319 5.20 35.76 16.33
N GLY A 320 6.20 35.63 17.20
CA GLY A 320 6.09 36.05 18.59
C GLY A 320 5.91 37.56 18.73
N SER A 321 4.76 37.98 19.23
CA SER A 321 4.66 39.18 20.08
C SER A 321 3.45 39.01 21.00
N ASN A 322 3.72 39.17 22.30
CA ASN A 322 2.82 38.89 23.42
C ASN A 322 1.44 39.55 23.26
N THR A 323 0.44 38.79 22.83
CA THR A 323 -0.96 39.04 23.19
C THR A 323 -1.68 37.70 23.11
N THR A 324 -2.02 37.17 24.28
CA THR A 324 -3.01 36.10 24.55
C THR A 324 -3.36 35.21 23.37
N ALA A 325 -2.84 33.98 23.40
CA ALA A 325 -3.29 32.89 22.54
C ALA A 325 -4.82 32.72 22.70
N ILE A 326 -5.58 33.34 21.79
CA ILE A 326 -6.96 32.93 21.54
C ILE A 326 -6.83 31.68 20.69
N ALA A 327 -7.14 30.55 21.32
CA ALA A 327 -7.45 29.31 20.63
C ALA A 327 -8.39 29.62 19.46
N ALA A 328 -7.88 29.56 18.24
CA ALA A 328 -8.70 29.58 17.04
C ALA A 328 -9.40 28.22 16.99
N THR A 329 -10.61 28.22 17.54
CA THR A 329 -11.62 27.18 17.50
C THR A 329 -11.67 26.55 16.10
N GLY A 330 -11.49 25.23 16.06
CA GLY A 330 -11.68 24.42 14.87
C GLY A 330 -13.07 24.67 14.27
N GLY A 331 -13.10 24.81 12.95
CA GLY A 331 -14.30 25.10 12.18
C GLY A 331 -14.21 24.53 10.77
N ALA A 332 -14.09 23.21 10.67
CA ALA A 332 -14.51 22.49 9.47
C ALA A 332 -15.70 21.60 9.87
N VAL A 333 -16.89 22.20 9.85
CA VAL A 333 -18.15 21.46 9.95
C VAL A 333 -18.33 20.75 8.60
N LEU A 334 -18.06 19.45 8.57
CA LEU A 334 -18.63 18.58 7.55
C LEU A 334 -20.13 18.50 7.82
N VAL A 335 -20.92 19.21 6.99
CA VAL A 335 -22.38 19.09 6.98
C VAL A 335 -22.72 17.71 6.44
N ALA A 336 -22.86 16.73 7.33
CA ALA A 336 -23.64 15.53 7.07
C ALA A 336 -25.13 15.93 7.18
N GLY A 337 -25.79 16.08 6.04
CA GLY A 337 -27.22 16.31 6.00
C GLY A 337 -27.98 15.05 6.43
N VAL A 338 -28.63 15.09 7.60
CA VAL A 338 -29.98 14.55 7.85
C VAL A 338 -30.59 15.42 8.96
N GLY A 339 -31.80 15.94 8.72
CA GLY A 339 -32.34 17.09 9.43
C GLY A 339 -32.68 16.89 10.91
N THR A 340 -32.61 17.99 11.66
CA THR A 340 -33.63 18.37 12.65
C THR A 340 -33.55 19.88 12.86
N LEU A 341 -34.60 20.60 12.49
CA LEU A 341 -34.71 22.05 12.62
C LEU A 341 -35.10 22.36 14.08
N VAL A 342 -34.12 22.69 14.93
CA VAL A 342 -34.38 23.14 16.31
C VAL A 342 -34.56 24.65 16.32
N VAL A 343 -35.82 25.08 16.39
CA VAL A 343 -36.20 26.48 16.63
C VAL A 343 -35.86 26.86 18.08
N LEU A 344 -34.78 27.64 18.26
CA LEU A 344 -34.45 28.26 19.54
C LEU A 344 -35.39 29.44 19.81
N ARG A 345 -36.40 29.20 20.65
CA ARG A 345 -37.34 30.21 21.17
C ARG A 345 -36.63 31.07 22.21
N ARG A 346 -36.21 32.29 21.85
CA ARG A 346 -35.70 33.31 22.79
C ARG A 346 -36.78 33.64 23.84
N ARG A 347 -36.55 33.29 25.10
CA ARG A 347 -37.28 33.88 26.24
C ARG A 347 -36.59 35.20 26.61
N LYS A 348 -37.34 36.28 26.51
CA LYS A 348 -36.98 37.63 26.95
C LYS A 348 -37.15 37.69 28.47
N SER A 349 -36.04 37.69 29.21
CA SER A 349 -36.06 38.01 30.64
C SER A 349 -35.99 39.53 30.77
N ALA A 350 -37.04 40.11 31.35
CA ALA A 350 -37.07 41.48 31.81
C ALA A 350 -36.07 41.65 32.96
N GLN A 351 -35.34 42.76 32.98
CA GLN A 351 -34.74 43.27 34.21
C GLN A 351 -34.94 44.79 34.24
N GLN A 352 -35.54 45.21 35.36
CA GLN A 352 -35.95 46.56 35.73
C GLN A 352 -34.73 47.45 36.01
N GLY A 353 -34.93 48.75 35.82
CA GLY A 353 -34.01 49.85 36.11
C GLY A 353 -34.39 51.06 35.31
#